data_AF-A0A8T5NVD8-F1
#
_entry.id   AF-A0A8T5NVD8-F1
#
_cell.length_a   1.000
_cell.length_b   1.000
_cell.length_c   1.000
_cell.angle_alpha   90.00
_cell.angle_beta   90.00
_cell.angle_gamma   90.00
#
_symmetry.space_group_name_H-M   'P 1'
#
loop_
_entity.id
_entity.type
_entity.pdbx_description
1 polymer ?
#
loop_
_entity_poly.entity_id
_entity_poly.type
_entity_poly.pdbx_seq_one_letter_code
_entity_poly.pdbx_strand_id
1 'polypeptide(L)' 'MKDVELLKIYEEMLIKADSLLHIFKHEKNKRGKFTYRKLPQANLEPAKESLENAKYFFKHINMLCSYE' A
#
# COMPACT_ATOMS: atom_id res chain seq x y z
N MET A 1 -4.89 3.36 -32.54
CA MET A 1 -4.08 4.24 -31.68
C MET A 1 -4.73 4.45 -30.32
N LYS A 2 -5.99 4.93 -30.22
CA LYS A 2 -6.69 5.13 -28.93
C LYS A 2 -6.81 3.88 -28.05
N ASP A 3 -7.09 2.71 -28.62
CA ASP A 3 -7.32 1.50 -27.82
C ASP A 3 -6.05 0.97 -27.13
N VAL A 4 -4.90 1.16 -27.76
CA VAL A 4 -3.60 0.71 -27.21
C VAL A 4 -3.18 1.59 -26.03
N GLU A 5 -3.42 2.90 -26.10
CA GLU A 5 -3.14 3.82 -24.98
C GLU A 5 -4.09 3.57 -23.82
N LEU A 6 -5.37 3.33 -24.10
CA LEU A 6 -6.34 2.99 -23.08
C LEU A 6 -5.99 1.67 -22.37
N LEU A 7 -5.57 0.65 -23.14
CA LEU A 7 -5.13 -0.63 -22.58
C LEU A 7 -3.93 -0.46 -21.64
N LYS A 8 -2.94 0.35 -22.01
CA LYS A 8 -1.78 0.66 -21.15
C LYS A 8 -2.19 1.30 -19.83
N ILE A 9 -3.13 2.26 -19.87
CA ILE A 9 -3.65 2.89 -18.65
C ILE A 9 -4.31 1.84 -17.75
N TYR A 10 -5.12 0.94 -18.31
CA TYR A 10 -5.76 -0.13 -17.52
C TYR A 10 -4.74 -1.08 -16.90
N GLU A 11 -3.73 -1.51 -17.67
CA GLU A 11 -2.66 -2.37 -17.17
C GLU A 11 -1.88 -1.70 -16.02
N GLU A 12 -1.54 -0.42 -16.16
CA GLU A 12 -0.90 0.36 -15.09
C GLU A 12 -1.78 0.48 -13.85
N MET A 13 -3.09 0.68 -14.01
CA MET A 13 -4.01 0.74 -12.88
C MET A 13 -4.15 -0.61 -12.17
N LEU A 14 -4.15 -1.72 -12.92
CA LEU A 14 -4.18 -3.06 -12.34
C LEU A 14 -2.94 -3.34 -11.48
N ILE A 15 -1.75 -2.98 -11.95
CA ILE A 15 -0.49 -3.13 -11.19
C ILE A 15 -0.53 -2.30 -9.90
N LYS A 16 -1.02 -1.06 -9.98
CA LYS A 16 -1.16 -0.17 -8.81
C LYS A 16 -2.17 -0.75 -7.81
N ALA A 17 -3.32 -1.23 -8.28
CA ALA A 17 -4.36 -1.82 -7.45
C ALA A 17 -3.87 -3.09 -6.74
N ASP A 18 -3.16 -3.97 -7.43
CA ASP A 18 -2.60 -5.19 -6.83
C ASP A 18 -1.55 -4.87 -5.75
N SER A 19 -0.68 -3.89 -6.02
CA SER A 19 0.31 -3.40 -5.04
C SER A 19 -0.35 -2.86 -3.76
N LEU A 20 -1.40 -2.04 -3.90
CA LEU A 20 -2.16 -1.51 -2.77
C LEU A 20 -2.88 -2.63 -1.99
N LEU A 21 -3.48 -3.58 -2.69
CA LEU A 21 -4.17 -4.72 -2.09
C LEU A 21 -3.19 -5.62 -1.31
N HIS A 22 -1.99 -5.83 -1.85
CA HIS A 22 -0.93 -6.56 -1.19
C HIS A 22 -0.54 -5.89 0.13
N ILE A 23 -0.24 -4.58 0.11
CA ILE A 23 0.10 -3.80 1.30
C ILE A 23 -1.02 -3.89 2.35
N PHE A 24 -2.28 -3.72 1.93
CA PHE A 24 -3.42 -3.80 2.84
C PHE A 24 -3.52 -5.18 3.52
N LYS A 25 -3.41 -6.26 2.75
CA LYS A 25 -3.45 -7.63 3.30
C LYS A 25 -2.28 -7.89 4.26
N HIS A 26 -1.09 -7.43 3.89
CA HIS A 26 0.11 -7.58 4.70
C HIS A 26 -0.03 -6.88 6.06
N GLU A 27 -0.44 -5.61 6.07
CA GLU A 27 -0.65 -4.83 7.29
C GLU A 27 -1.82 -5.37 8.12
N LYS A 28 -2.90 -5.83 7.48
CA LYS A 28 -4.01 -6.49 8.17
C LYS A 28 -3.53 -7.73 8.92
N ASN A 29 -2.64 -8.53 8.34
CA ASN A 29 -2.09 -9.73 8.99
C ASN A 29 -1.18 -9.43 10.19
N LYS A 30 -0.58 -8.24 10.25
CA LYS A 30 0.20 -7.78 11.41
C LYS A 30 -0.70 -7.43 12.60
N ARG A 31 -1.91 -6.95 12.34
CA ARG A 31 -2.92 -6.64 13.37
C ARG A 31 -3.37 -7.95 14.04
N GLY A 32 -2.86 -8.20 15.23
CA GLY A 32 -3.10 -9.43 16.01
C GLY A 32 -1.83 -10.24 16.29
N LYS A 33 -0.76 -10.04 15.51
CA LYS A 33 0.56 -10.63 15.78
C LYS A 33 1.46 -9.72 16.61
N PHE A 34 1.38 -8.42 16.36
CA PHE A 34 2.20 -7.41 17.05
C PHE A 34 1.32 -6.48 17.88
N THR A 35 1.73 -6.25 19.13
CA THR A 35 1.12 -5.25 20.01
C THR A 35 2.07 -4.06 20.13
N TYR A 36 1.63 -2.89 19.64
CA TYR A 36 2.46 -1.69 19.58
C TYR A 36 2.29 -0.76 20.81
N ARG A 37 1.49 -1.15 21.82
CA ARG A 37 1.23 -0.34 23.03
C ARG A 37 2.44 -0.21 23.95
N LYS A 38 3.31 -1.22 23.94
CA LYS A 38 4.71 -1.14 24.38
C LYS A 38 5.52 -1.54 23.15
N LEU A 39 6.65 -0.91 22.90
CA LEU A 39 7.57 -1.31 21.83
C LEU A 39 8.66 -2.21 22.45
N PRO A 40 8.45 -3.53 22.57
CA PRO A 40 9.57 -4.46 22.65
C PRO A 40 10.51 -4.18 21.48
N GLN A 41 11.81 -4.38 21.66
CA GLN A 41 12.81 -4.24 20.61
C GLN A 41 12.43 -5.04 19.34
N ALA A 42 11.80 -6.21 19.51
CA ALA A 42 11.31 -7.06 18.43
C ALA A 42 10.21 -6.42 17.55
N ASN A 43 9.51 -5.40 18.06
CA ASN A 43 8.42 -4.74 17.33
C ASN A 43 8.88 -3.48 16.58
N LEU A 44 10.14 -3.04 16.74
CA LEU A 44 10.66 -1.83 16.09
C LEU A 44 10.70 -1.96 14.56
N GLU A 45 11.30 -3.03 14.05
CA GLU A 45 11.40 -3.24 12.60
C GLU A 45 10.02 -3.45 11.95
N PRO A 46 9.12 -4.29 12.51
CA PRO A 46 7.75 -4.38 12.01
C PRO A 46 7.00 -3.04 12.02
N ALA A 47 7.24 -2.19 13.03
CA ALA A 47 6.60 -0.87 13.12
C ALA A 47 7.14 0.12 12.06
N LYS A 48 8.46 0.12 11.80
CA LYS A 48 9.07 0.92 10.73
C LYS A 48 8.54 0.52 9.36
N GLU A 49 8.45 -0.79 9.09
CA GLU A 49 7.89 -1.31 7.85
C GLU A 49 6.42 -0.90 7.69
N SER A 50 5.62 -1.02 8.74
CA SER A 50 4.22 -0.57 8.74
C SER A 50 4.08 0.93 8.45
N LEU A 51 4.98 1.77 8.98
CA LEU A 51 5.02 3.20 8.69
C LEU A 51 5.31 3.49 7.22
N GLU A 52 6.30 2.82 6.63
CA GLU A 52 6.60 3.03 5.21
C GLU A 52 5.49 2.50 4.30
N ASN A 53 4.92 1.34 4.61
CA ASN A 53 3.74 0.82 3.91
C ASN A 53 2.57 1.81 3.96
N ALA A 54 2.32 2.45 5.11
CA ALA A 54 1.28 3.47 5.25
C ALA A 54 1.55 4.71 4.40
N LYS A 55 2.80 5.22 4.38
CA LYS A 55 3.17 6.35 3.51
C LYS A 55 3.01 6.00 2.03
N TYR A 56 3.44 4.80 1.63
CA TYR A 56 3.34 4.34 0.25
C TYR A 56 1.89 4.22 -0.20
N PHE A 57 1.03 3.63 0.65
CA PHE A 57 -0.39 3.48 0.42
C PHE A 57 -1.07 4.86 0.30
N PHE A 58 -0.82 5.76 1.24
CA PHE A 58 -1.40 7.11 1.23
C PHE A 58 -0.99 7.91 -0.01
N LYS A 59 0.29 7.84 -0.41
CA LYS A 59 0.77 8.48 -1.65
C LYS A 59 0.02 7.99 -2.88
N HIS A 60 -0.17 6.67 -3.00
CA HIS A 60 -0.86 6.07 -4.15
C HIS A 60 -2.35 6.40 -4.16
N ILE A 61 -3.03 6.36 -3.02
CA ILE A 61 -4.44 6.74 -2.92
C ILE A 61 -4.64 8.22 -3.28
N ASN A 62 -3.80 9.13 -2.77
CA ASN A 62 -3.90 10.53 -3.17
C ASN A 62 -3.67 10.69 -4.67
N MET A 63 -2.63 10.07 -5.25
CA MET A 63 -2.41 10.13 -6.68
C MET A 63 -3.62 9.66 -7.50
N LEU A 64 -4.34 8.64 -7.04
CA LEU A 64 -5.58 8.18 -7.69
C LEU A 64 -6.74 9.16 -7.52
N CYS A 65 -6.86 9.78 -6.34
CA CYS A 65 -7.96 10.69 -6.00
C CYS A 65 -7.72 12.15 -6.40
N SER A 66 -6.49 12.55 -6.73
CA SER A 66 -6.10 13.92 -7.10
C SER A 66 -6.21 14.21 -8.60
N TYR A 67 -6.76 13.29 -9.40
CA TYR A 67 -7.16 13.60 -10.77
C TYR A 67 -8.45 14.44 -10.74
N GLU A 68 -8.29 15.75 -10.59
CA GLU A 68 -9.22 16.78 -11.10
C GLU A 68 -8.78 17.23 -12.50
#